data_AF-F3B295-F1
#
_entry.id   AF-F3B295-F1
#
_cell.length_a   1.000
_cell.length_b   1.000
_cell.length_c   1.000
_cell.angle_alpha   90.00
_cell.angle_beta   90.00
_cell.angle_gamma   90.00
#
_symmetry.space_group_name_H-M   'P 1'
#
loop_
_entity.id
_entity.type
_entity.pdbx_description
1 polymer ?
#
loop_
_entity_poly.entity_id
_entity_poly.type
_entity_poly.pdbx_seq_one_letter_code
_entity_poly.pdbx_strand_id
1 'polypeptide(L)'
;MKINEVWEELREKSHANIQSEKGILKRQIRSIQTEGHFGDIKENEDFRRFNYRTSDKVYKEFMLFAIGRNINKYHRFLYAKLKKFEGKLQEKTA
;
A
#
# COMPACT_ATOMS: atom_id res chain seq x y z
N MET A 1 -35.19 -15.64 -3.95
CA MET A 1 -33.80 -15.19 -4.23
C MET A 1 -32.94 -16.45 -4.26
N LYS A 2 -32.18 -16.71 -5.33
CA LYS A 2 -31.37 -17.92 -5.44
C LYS A 2 -30.06 -17.67 -4.69
N ILE A 3 -29.83 -18.37 -3.59
CA ILE A 3 -28.63 -18.23 -2.77
C ILE A 3 -27.53 -19.09 -3.40
N ASN A 4 -26.35 -18.52 -3.58
CA ASN A 4 -25.15 -19.26 -3.98
C ASN A 4 -24.40 -19.67 -2.71
N GLU A 5 -24.66 -20.88 -2.24
CA GLU A 5 -24.13 -21.42 -0.99
C GLU A 5 -22.60 -21.40 -0.96
N VAL A 6 -21.96 -21.76 -2.07
CA VAL A 6 -20.49 -21.72 -2.21
C VAL A 6 -19.94 -20.30 -2.05
N TRP A 7 -20.65 -19.30 -2.59
CA TRP A 7 -20.23 -17.91 -2.46
C TRP A 7 -20.35 -17.41 -1.02
N GLU A 8 -21.44 -17.75 -0.32
CA GLU A 8 -21.62 -17.35 1.07
C GLU A 8 -20.55 -17.98 1.97
N GLU A 9 -20.23 -19.26 1.80
CA GLU A 9 -19.14 -19.89 2.55
C GLU A 9 -17.78 -19.21 2.33
N LEU A 10 -17.46 -18.87 1.08
CA LEU A 10 -16.22 -18.16 0.75
C LEU A 10 -16.20 -16.77 1.36
N ARG A 11 -17.35 -16.08 1.38
CA ARG A 11 -17.51 -14.75 1.97
C ARG A 11 -17.31 -14.81 3.48
N GLU A 12 -17.91 -15.77 4.17
CA GLU A 12 -17.75 -15.97 5.60
C GLU A 12 -16.31 -16.29 5.98
N LYS A 13 -15.66 -17.22 5.26
CA LYS A 13 -14.23 -17.54 5.44
C LYS A 13 -13.35 -16.30 5.25
N SER A 14 -13.63 -15.49 4.23
CA SER A 14 -12.92 -14.22 3.99
C SER A 14 -13.13 -13.22 5.14
N HIS A 15 -14.37 -13.05 5.61
CA HIS A 15 -14.68 -12.17 6.74
C HIS A 15 -13.96 -12.60 8.02
N ALA A 16 -14.03 -13.88 8.37
CA ALA A 16 -13.34 -14.44 9.54
C ALA A 16 -11.82 -14.19 9.45
N ASN A 17 -11.22 -14.41 8.28
CA ASN A 17 -9.80 -14.16 8.06
C ASN A 17 -9.43 -12.68 8.25
N ILE A 18 -10.22 -11.75 7.73
CA ILE A 18 -9.97 -10.31 7.80
C ILE A 18 -10.18 -9.75 9.21
N GLN A 19 -11.13 -10.30 9.96
CA GLN A 19 -11.47 -9.89 11.34
C GLN A 19 -10.58 -10.58 12.40
N SER A 20 -9.91 -11.67 12.07
CA SER A 20 -8.90 -12.27 12.97
C SER A 20 -7.82 -11.26 13.36
N GLU A 21 -7.18 -11.44 14.51
CA GLU A 21 -6.05 -10.60 14.97
C GLU A 21 -4.96 -10.48 13.90
N LYS A 22 -4.61 -11.62 13.27
CA LYS A 22 -3.65 -11.69 12.16
C LYS A 22 -4.13 -10.87 10.95
N GLY A 23 -5.41 -10.93 10.63
CA GLY A 23 -6.04 -10.16 9.56
C GLY A 23 -6.03 -8.66 9.83
N ILE A 24 -6.37 -8.24 11.05
CA ILE A 24 -6.31 -6.85 11.51
C ILE A 24 -4.88 -6.32 11.39
N LEU A 25 -3.90 -7.05 11.92
CA LEU A 25 -2.49 -6.66 11.85
C LEU A 25 -2.03 -6.48 10.40
N LYS A 26 -2.35 -7.43 9.52
CA LYS A 26 -2.00 -7.33 8.09
C LYS A 26 -2.64 -6.13 7.41
N ARG A 27 -3.89 -5.79 7.75
CA ARG A 27 -4.57 -4.60 7.21
C ARG A 27 -3.90 -3.30 7.65
N GLN A 28 -3.54 -3.20 8.93
CA GLN A 28 -2.80 -2.06 9.46
C GLN A 28 -1.44 -1.90 8.76
N ILE A 29 -0.68 -2.99 8.62
CA ILE A 29 0.61 -2.99 7.92
C ILE A 29 0.45 -2.55 6.46
N ARG A 30 -0.57 -3.07 5.75
CA ARG A 30 -0.84 -2.68 4.35
C ARG A 30 -1.12 -1.19 4.22
N SER A 31 -1.91 -0.62 5.13
CA SER A 31 -2.21 0.81 5.15
C SER A 31 -0.96 1.66 5.37
N ILE A 32 -0.08 1.23 6.27
CA ILE A 32 1.17 1.94 6.61
C ILE A 32 2.22 1.82 5.49
N GLN A 33 2.45 0.61 4.99
CA GLN A 33 3.56 0.33 4.08
C GLN A 33 3.18 0.47 2.62
N THR A 34 2.07 -0.14 2.21
CA THR A 34 1.76 -0.38 0.80
C THR A 34 0.89 0.74 0.22
N GLU A 35 -0.21 1.08 0.89
CA GLU A 35 -1.19 2.04 0.39
C GLU A 35 -0.60 3.45 0.25
N GLY A 36 0.17 3.90 1.25
CA GLY A 36 0.86 5.20 1.18
C GLY A 36 1.85 5.30 0.01
N HIS A 37 2.62 4.24 -0.26
CA HIS A 37 3.54 4.23 -1.40
C HIS A 37 2.78 4.28 -2.73
N PHE A 38 1.67 3.58 -2.87
CA PHE A 38 0.85 3.67 -4.09
C PHE A 38 0.22 5.04 -4.29
N GLY A 39 -0.22 5.69 -3.20
CA GLY A 39 -0.73 7.06 -3.26
C GLY A 39 0.32 8.04 -3.79
N ASP A 40 1.55 7.96 -3.27
CA ASP A 40 2.62 8.81 -3.77
C ASP A 40 2.96 8.54 -5.24
N ILE A 41 3.08 7.26 -5.64
CA ILE A 41 3.44 6.88 -7.02
C ILE A 41 2.38 7.38 -8.00
N LYS A 42 1.10 7.18 -7.67
CA LYS A 42 0.00 7.50 -8.57
C LYS A 42 -0.33 8.98 -8.56
N GLU A 43 -0.64 9.56 -7.40
CA GLU A 43 -1.11 10.94 -7.32
C GLU A 43 0.02 11.96 -7.21
N ASN A 44 1.03 11.72 -6.38
CA ASN A 44 2.08 12.72 -6.15
C ASN A 44 3.15 12.73 -7.25
N GLU A 45 3.38 11.60 -7.91
CA GLU A 45 4.38 11.42 -8.97
C GLU A 45 3.75 11.25 -10.36
N ASP A 46 2.41 11.27 -10.46
CA ASP A 46 1.61 11.12 -11.68
C ASP A 46 1.95 9.88 -12.53
N PHE A 47 2.39 8.80 -11.90
CA PHE A 47 2.71 7.56 -12.60
C PHE A 47 1.40 6.81 -12.96
N ARG A 48 0.92 7.00 -14.19
CA ARG A 48 -0.34 6.38 -14.65
C ARG A 48 -0.16 5.11 -15.47
N ARG A 49 0.91 5.02 -16.26
CA ARG A 49 1.12 3.93 -17.22
C ARG A 49 2.60 3.60 -17.37
N PHE A 50 2.89 2.31 -17.55
CA PHE A 50 4.19 1.84 -18.00
C PHE A 50 4.37 2.16 -19.48
N ASN A 51 5.61 2.49 -19.84
CA ASN A 51 5.98 2.74 -21.23
C ASN A 51 6.23 1.42 -21.97
N TYR A 52 6.74 0.39 -21.27
CA TYR A 52 6.96 -0.93 -21.86
C TYR A 52 5.76 -1.86 -21.69
N ARG A 53 5.68 -2.91 -22.53
CA ARG A 53 4.54 -3.84 -22.58
C ARG A 53 4.85 -5.27 -22.13
N THR A 54 6.09 -5.73 -22.32
CA THR A 54 6.50 -7.08 -21.88
C THR A 54 6.81 -7.08 -20.39
N SER A 55 6.43 -8.14 -19.68
CA SER A 55 6.66 -8.31 -18.23
C SER A 55 8.07 -7.92 -17.80
N ASP A 56 9.08 -8.41 -18.51
CA ASP A 56 10.49 -8.21 -18.15
C ASP A 56 10.93 -6.76 -18.29
N LYS A 57 10.37 -6.04 -19.27
CA LYS A 57 10.68 -4.63 -19.49
C LYS A 57 9.91 -3.73 -18.51
N VAL A 58 8.64 -4.06 -18.26
CA VAL A 58 7.82 -3.41 -17.22
C VAL A 58 8.49 -3.55 -15.85
N TYR A 59 9.00 -4.75 -15.54
CA TYR A 59 9.71 -5.01 -14.30
C TYR A 59 10.96 -4.13 -14.17
N LYS A 60 11.78 -4.04 -15.22
CA LYS A 60 12.98 -3.18 -15.24
C LYS A 60 12.63 -1.69 -15.13
N GLU A 61 11.59 -1.23 -15.82
CA GLU A 61 11.07 0.14 -15.72
C GLU A 61 10.67 0.47 -14.28
N PHE A 62 9.90 -0.42 -13.66
CA PHE A 62 9.46 -0.24 -12.29
C PHE A 62 10.62 -0.29 -11.29
N MET A 63 11.62 -1.15 -11.51
CA MET A 63 12.83 -1.18 -10.68
C MET A 63 13.58 0.15 -10.74
N LEU A 64 13.80 0.69 -11.93
CA LEU A 64 14.49 1.98 -12.09
C LEU A 64 13.73 3.11 -11.41
N PHE A 65 12.42 3.14 -11.59
CA PHE A 65 11.54 4.08 -10.92
C PHE A 65 11.63 3.96 -9.38
N ALA A 66 11.58 2.74 -8.84
CA ALA A 66 11.69 2.49 -7.40
C ALA A 66 13.04 2.96 -6.83
N ILE A 67 14.14 2.76 -7.55
CA ILE A 67 15.47 3.26 -7.16
C ILE A 67 15.46 4.80 -7.11
N GLY A 68 14.98 5.45 -8.18
CA GLY A 68 14.90 6.92 -8.24
C GLY A 68 14.06 7.51 -7.11
N ARG A 69 12.91 6.89 -6.84
CA ARG A 69 12.03 7.25 -5.73
C ARG A 69 12.71 7.10 -4.37
N ASN A 70 13.44 6.00 -4.13
CA ASN A 70 14.18 5.79 -2.88
C ASN A 70 15.26 6.85 -2.66
N ILE A 71 16.01 7.20 -3.72
CA ILE A 71 17.02 8.26 -3.68
C ILE A 71 16.37 9.61 -3.36
N ASN A 72 15.26 9.96 -4.04
CA ASN A 72 14.55 11.22 -3.79
C ASN A 72 13.99 11.28 -2.35
N LYS A 73 13.43 10.16 -1.85
CA LYS A 73 12.95 10.06 -0.47
C LYS A 73 14.09 10.30 0.53
N TYR A 74 15.24 9.66 0.31
CA TYR A 74 16.43 9.86 1.14
C TYR A 74 16.91 11.32 1.12
N HIS A 75 17.02 11.92 -0.07
CA HIS A 75 17.34 13.34 -0.23
C HIS A 75 16.37 14.24 0.55
N ARG A 76 15.05 13.99 0.48
CA ARG A 76 14.05 14.78 1.23
C ARG A 76 14.20 14.61 2.75
N PHE A 77 14.64 13.46 3.25
CA PHE A 77 14.98 13.29 4.67
C PHE A 77 16.24 14.09 5.05
N LEU A 78 17.30 14.01 4.25
CA LEU A 78 18.55 14.74 4.51
C LEU A 78 18.34 16.25 4.64
N TYR A 79 17.50 16.83 3.78
CA TYR A 79 17.19 18.26 3.79
C TYR A 79 15.97 18.62 4.66
N ALA A 80 15.57 17.75 5.59
CA ALA A 80 14.46 17.94 6.52
C ALA A 80 13.10 18.31 5.87
N LYS A 81 12.92 18.03 4.57
CA LYS A 81 11.65 18.18 3.85
C LYS A 81 10.64 17.09 4.23
N LEU A 82 11.12 15.96 4.75
CA LEU A 82 10.33 14.89 5.33
C LEU A 82 10.81 14.62 6.75
N LYS A 83 9.87 14.29 7.64
CA LYS A 83 10.13 13.90 9.02
C LYS A 83 9.71 12.45 9.22
N LYS A 84 10.38 11.76 10.15
CA LYS A 84 9.91 10.44 10.59
C LYS A 84 8.56 10.64 11.26
N PHE A 85 7.65 9.70 11.00
CA PHE A 85 6.39 9.67 11.70
C PHE A 85 6.63 9.24 13.14
N GLU A 86 6.20 10.06 14.11
CA GLU A 86 6.43 9.84 15.54
C GLU A 86 5.26 9.10 16.23
N GLY A 87 4.27 8.64 15.46
CA GLY A 87 3.04 8.05 15.99
C GLY A 87 1.89 9.05 16.01
N LYS A 88 0.66 8.54 16.11
CA LYS A 88 -0.49 9.39 16.43
C LYS A 88 -0.52 9.60 17.94
N LEU A 89 -0.75 10.83 18.39
CA LEU A 89 -1.18 11.09 19.77
C LEU A 89 -2.48 10.30 19.99
N GLN A 90 -2.56 9.54 21.09
CA GLN A 90 -3.80 8.86 21.45
C GLN A 90 -4.88 9.93 21.67
N GLU A 91 -5.85 10.01 20.76
CA GLU A 91 -7.09 10.71 21.06
C GLU A 91 -7.74 9.95 22.23
N LYS A 92 -7.91 10.64 23.36
CA LYS A 92 -8.78 10.17 24.44
C LYS A 92 -10.16 10.01 23.82
N THR A 93 -10.59 8.77 23.68
CA THR A 93 -11.97 8.45 23.28
C THR A 93 -12.88 9.04 24.36
N ALA A 94 -13.83 9.88 23.94
CA ALA A 94 -14.90 10.40 24.79
C ALA A 94 -15.89 9.28 25.13
#